data_AF-A0A0L9VHA9-F1
#
_entry.id   AF-A0A0L9VHA9-F1
#
_cell.length_a   1.000
_cell.length_b   1.000
_cell.length_c   1.000
_cell.angle_alpha   90.00
_cell.angle_beta   90.00
_cell.angle_gamma   90.00
#
_symmetry.space_group_name_H-M   'P 1'
#
loop_
_entity.id
_entity.type
_entity.pdbx_description
1 polymer ?
#
loop_
_entity_poly.entity_id
_entity_poly.type
_entity_poly.pdbx_seq_one_letter_code
_entity_poly.pdbx_strand_id
1 'polypeptide(L)'
;MGTDAGFAVALINRKLKGKVVPASHIEAVKDGEEPIAFGPTSFLSDFGDGWKLQTVTLTDLSSGKYKVRNGEFQQMRMQAPGLVAGVPGTARSVSNPITFVYIVKIMFAFILIFVLGAIFTLFLDNLPAFILFLKSI
;
A
#
# COMPACT_ATOMS: atom_id res chain seq x y z
N MET A 1 15.20 18.00 23.78
CA MET A 1 14.45 16.76 24.05
C MET A 1 13.16 16.85 23.26
N GLY A 2 13.07 16.15 22.12
CA GLY A 2 11.89 16.16 21.24
C GLY A 2 11.04 14.91 21.43
N THR A 3 9.80 14.94 20.92
CA THR A 3 8.92 13.76 20.88
C THR A 3 9.14 13.04 19.54
N ASP A 4 9.28 11.71 19.57
CA ASP A 4 9.29 10.94 18.33
C ASP A 4 7.90 10.90 17.69
N ALA A 5 7.85 10.97 16.36
CA ALA A 5 6.61 11.04 15.62
C ALA A 5 5.73 9.78 15.83
N GLY A 6 6.36 8.61 16.00
CA GLY A 6 5.64 7.36 16.28
C GLY A 6 4.86 7.40 17.58
N PHE A 7 5.46 7.91 18.66
CA PHE A 7 4.81 8.12 19.95
C PHE A 7 3.66 9.11 19.85
N ALA A 8 3.86 10.24 19.13
CA ALA A 8 2.81 11.23 18.93
C ALA A 8 1.60 10.63 18.18
N VAL A 9 1.84 9.88 17.10
CA VAL A 9 0.80 9.18 16.34
C VAL A 9 0.06 8.17 17.23
N ALA A 10 0.78 7.38 18.02
CA ALA A 10 0.18 6.41 18.94
C ALA A 10 -0.73 7.10 19.98
N LEU A 11 -0.29 8.24 20.53
CA LEU A 11 -1.06 9.01 21.51
C LEU A 11 -2.32 9.61 20.87
N ILE A 12 -2.21 10.17 19.66
CA ILE A 12 -3.34 10.72 18.90
C ILE A 12 -4.38 9.62 18.64
N ASN A 13 -3.96 8.49 18.08
CA ASN A 13 -4.87 7.38 17.77
C ASN A 13 -5.54 6.82 19.04
N ARG A 14 -4.81 6.75 20.16
CA ARG A 14 -5.38 6.36 21.46
C ARG A 14 -6.46 7.33 21.93
N LYS A 15 -6.26 8.65 21.76
CA LYS A 15 -7.25 9.68 22.15
C LYS A 15 -8.49 9.67 21.26
N LEU A 16 -8.33 9.35 19.98
CA LEU A 16 -9.44 9.27 19.04
C LEU A 16 -10.39 8.08 19.30
N LYS A 17 -9.95 7.06 20.07
CA LYS A 17 -10.77 5.91 20.51
C LYS A 17 -11.59 5.25 19.37
N GLY A 18 -11.08 5.25 18.15
CA GLY A 18 -11.75 4.70 16.97
C GLY A 18 -12.99 5.47 16.49
N LYS A 19 -13.23 6.69 16.98
CA LYS A 19 -14.32 7.57 16.50
C LYS A 19 -14.06 8.14 15.10
N VAL A 20 -12.79 8.18 14.69
CA VAL A 20 -12.31 8.72 13.42
C VAL A 20 -11.26 7.75 12.86
N VAL A 21 -11.03 7.80 11.55
CA VAL A 21 -9.97 7.04 10.87
C VAL A 21 -8.62 7.32 11.55
N PRO A 22 -7.83 6.28 11.88
CA PRO A 22 -6.55 6.46 12.54
C PRO A 22 -5.55 7.20 11.63
N ALA A 23 -4.74 8.04 12.27
CA ALA A 23 -3.59 8.66 11.63
C ALA A 23 -2.52 7.59 11.31
N SER A 24 -1.99 7.63 10.10
CA SER A 24 -0.89 6.79 9.64
C SER A 24 0.47 7.39 10.03
N HIS A 25 0.65 8.70 9.81
CA HIS A 25 1.86 9.44 10.13
C HIS A 25 1.58 10.94 10.25
N ILE A 26 2.61 11.70 10.60
CA ILE A 26 2.59 13.16 10.66
C ILE A 26 3.45 13.68 9.52
N GLU A 27 3.01 14.76 8.88
CA GLU A 27 3.75 15.51 7.88
C GLU A 27 3.88 16.97 8.32
N ALA A 28 4.97 17.64 7.95
CA ALA A 28 5.03 19.09 7.91
C ALA A 28 4.58 19.55 6.53
N VAL A 29 3.65 20.50 6.48
CA VAL A 29 3.08 21.02 5.23
C VAL A 29 3.18 22.54 5.21
N LYS A 30 3.45 23.10 4.03
CA LYS A 30 3.45 24.54 3.76
C LYS A 30 2.91 24.77 2.35
N ASP A 31 2.16 25.85 2.18
CA ASP A 31 1.49 26.12 0.90
C ASP A 31 2.51 26.35 -0.21
N GLY A 32 2.36 25.61 -1.32
CA GLY A 32 3.28 25.67 -2.46
C GLY A 32 4.57 24.85 -2.30
N GLU A 33 4.77 24.18 -1.17
CA GLU A 33 5.92 23.31 -0.90
C GLU A 33 5.49 21.84 -0.77
N GLU A 34 6.44 20.93 -0.98
CA GLU A 34 6.20 19.50 -0.85
C GLU A 34 6.13 19.09 0.64
N PRO A 35 5.11 18.30 1.04
CA PRO A 35 5.01 17.78 2.40
C PRO A 35 6.23 16.96 2.83
N ILE A 36 6.68 17.17 4.06
CA ILE A 36 7.79 16.40 4.65
C ILE A 36 7.22 15.40 5.65
N ALA A 37 7.28 14.11 5.30
CA ALA A 37 6.81 13.03 6.16
C ALA A 37 7.80 12.69 7.27
N PHE A 38 7.29 12.57 8.50
CA PHE A 38 8.07 12.13 9.65
C PHE A 38 8.01 10.61 9.81
N GLY A 39 9.18 9.97 9.79
CA GLY A 39 9.32 8.54 10.10
C GLY A 39 9.02 8.24 11.58
N PRO A 40 8.71 6.99 11.94
CA PRO A 40 8.26 6.62 13.29
C PRO A 40 9.27 6.93 14.40
N THR A 41 10.57 6.90 14.10
CA THR A 41 11.65 7.20 15.05
C THR A 41 12.19 8.63 14.90
N SER A 42 11.65 9.42 13.96
CA SER A 42 12.11 10.79 13.74
C SER A 42 11.55 11.71 14.82
N PHE A 43 12.36 12.68 15.25
CA PHE A 43 11.90 13.74 16.13
C PHE A 43 10.99 14.68 15.34
N LEU A 44 9.86 15.05 15.95
CA LEU A 44 9.05 16.15 15.44
C LEU A 44 9.85 17.44 15.58
N SER A 45 10.08 18.09 14.44
CA SER A 45 10.84 19.33 14.33
C SER A 45 9.94 20.42 13.78
N ASP A 46 10.16 21.63 14.30
CA ASP A 46 9.59 22.84 13.71
C ASP A 46 10.47 23.28 12.53
N PHE A 47 9.86 23.51 11.37
CA PHE A 47 10.53 23.96 10.16
C PHE A 47 10.45 25.50 9.97
N GLY A 48 9.87 26.21 10.94
CA GLY A 48 9.76 27.66 10.93
C GLY A 48 8.53 28.17 10.19
N ASP A 49 8.54 29.45 9.86
CA ASP A 49 7.35 30.18 9.43
C ASP A 49 6.63 29.56 8.21
N GLY A 50 5.32 29.37 8.38
CA GLY A 50 4.42 28.83 7.37
C GLY A 50 4.34 27.30 7.34
N TRP A 51 5.19 26.60 8.07
CA TRP A 51 5.07 25.14 8.23
C TRP A 51 4.10 24.79 9.34
N LYS A 52 3.20 23.83 9.06
CA LYS A 52 2.27 23.27 10.04
C LYS A 52 2.37 21.76 10.06
N LEU A 53 2.25 21.17 11.25
CA LEU A 53 2.16 19.73 11.40
C LEU A 53 0.72 19.26 11.15
N GLN A 54 0.58 18.23 10.33
CA GLN A 54 -0.70 17.61 10.02
C GLN A 54 -0.60 16.10 10.15
N THR A 55 -1.66 15.47 10.65
CA THR A 55 -1.82 14.01 10.63
C THR A 55 -2.45 13.56 9.32
N VAL A 56 -1.85 12.55 8.70
CA VAL A 56 -2.37 11.91 7.49
C VAL A 56 -3.14 10.67 7.87
N THR A 57 -4.29 10.40 7.26
CA THR A 57 -5.03 9.15 7.47
C THR A 57 -4.84 8.18 6.31
N LEU A 58 -5.12 6.89 6.55
CA LEU A 58 -5.14 5.88 5.48
C LEU A 58 -6.14 6.21 4.37
N THR A 59 -7.23 6.89 4.69
CA THR A 59 -8.21 7.35 3.71
C THR A 59 -7.65 8.45 2.81
N ASP A 60 -6.85 9.37 3.34
CA ASP A 60 -6.19 10.42 2.54
C ASP A 60 -5.19 9.83 1.53
N LEU A 61 -4.49 8.76 1.91
CA LEU A 61 -3.59 8.01 1.02
C LEU A 61 -4.37 7.29 -0.10
N SER A 62 -5.55 6.73 0.23
CA SER A 62 -6.38 6.01 -0.74
C SER A 62 -7.21 6.91 -1.67
N SER A 63 -7.51 8.13 -1.25
CA SER A 63 -8.37 9.07 -1.97
C SER A 63 -7.64 9.88 -3.05
N GLY A 64 -6.36 9.60 -3.29
CA GLY A 64 -5.58 10.30 -4.32
C GLY A 64 -5.40 11.79 -4.03
N LYS A 65 -5.59 12.22 -2.78
CA LYS A 65 -5.34 13.60 -2.33
C LYS A 65 -3.87 14.02 -2.51
N TYR A 66 -2.99 13.03 -2.59
CA TYR A 66 -1.63 13.14 -3.07
C TYR A 66 -1.63 12.94 -4.59
N LYS A 67 -1.71 14.03 -5.36
CA LYS A 67 -1.50 13.96 -6.80
C LYS A 67 -0.03 13.66 -7.06
N VAL A 68 0.27 12.41 -7.41
CA VAL A 68 1.57 11.99 -7.91
C VAL A 68 1.93 12.83 -9.12
N ARG A 69 2.88 13.76 -8.97
CA ARG A 69 3.60 14.36 -10.09
C ARG A 69 4.92 13.61 -10.21
N ASN A 70 4.93 12.60 -11.08
CA ASN A 70 6.08 11.90 -11.66
C ASN A 70 7.28 11.63 -10.72
N GLY A 71 7.41 10.38 -10.29
CA GLY A 71 8.67 9.84 -9.80
C GLY A 71 8.47 8.94 -8.59
N GLU A 72 8.50 7.63 -8.83
CA GLU A 72 8.91 6.60 -7.88
C GLU A 72 8.57 6.84 -6.40
N PHE A 73 7.33 6.52 -6.01
CA PHE A 73 7.12 6.10 -4.63
C PHE A 73 7.81 4.74 -4.48
N GLN A 74 9.05 4.77 -3.98
CA GLN A 74 9.57 3.66 -3.21
C GLN A 74 8.57 3.44 -2.09
N GLN A 75 7.74 2.41 -2.27
CA GLN A 75 6.95 1.83 -1.22
C GLN A 75 7.95 1.41 -0.13
N MET A 76 8.26 2.34 0.80
CA MET A 76 9.09 2.04 1.95
C MET A 76 8.35 0.98 2.72
N ARG A 77 8.74 -0.26 2.45
CA ARG A 77 8.43 -1.45 3.22
C ARG A 77 9.06 -1.24 4.59
N MET A 78 8.42 -0.44 5.44
CA MET A 78 8.84 -0.33 6.83
C MET A 78 8.41 -1.60 7.54
N GLN A 79 9.40 -2.47 7.74
CA GLN A 79 9.36 -3.46 8.79
C GLN A 79 9.11 -2.73 10.11
N ALA A 80 8.08 -3.16 10.84
CA ALA A 80 7.84 -2.69 12.20
C ALA A 80 9.09 -2.96 13.06
N PRO A 81 9.60 -1.99 13.83
CA PRO A 81 10.64 -2.25 14.82
C PRO A 81 10.11 -3.26 15.84
N GLY A 82 10.89 -4.31 16.09
CA GLY A 82 10.60 -5.32 17.11
C GLY A 82 10.32 -4.68 18.46
N LEU A 83 9.20 -5.08 19.05
CA LEU A 83 8.78 -4.72 20.40
C LEU A 83 9.83 -5.18 21.42
N VAL A 84 10.34 -4.26 22.21
CA VAL A 84 10.93 -4.55 23.52
C VAL A 84 9.88 -5.25 24.38
N ALA A 85 10.28 -6.39 24.95
CA ALA A 85 9.45 -7.32 25.69
C ALA A 85 8.80 -6.68 26.93
N GLY A 86 7.49 -6.87 27.10
CA GLY A 86 6.85 -6.72 28.41
C GLY A 86 5.44 -6.13 28.49
N VAL A 87 4.52 -6.38 27.56
CA VAL A 87 3.06 -6.25 27.82
C VAL A 87 2.28 -7.19 26.88
N PRO A 88 1.34 -8.03 27.36
CA PRO A 88 0.46 -8.82 26.50
C PRO A 88 -0.63 -7.91 25.92
N GLY A 89 -0.26 -7.08 24.95
CA GLY A 89 -1.19 -6.32 24.11
C GLY A 89 -1.21 -6.96 22.73
N THR A 90 -2.33 -7.58 22.38
CA THR A 90 -2.58 -8.26 21.10
C THR A 90 -2.00 -7.48 19.94
N ALA A 91 -0.87 -7.96 19.41
CA ALA A 91 -0.27 -7.50 18.17
C ALA A 91 -1.25 -7.81 17.03
N ARG A 92 -2.21 -6.92 16.79
CA ARG A 92 -2.91 -6.86 15.51
C ARG A 92 -1.94 -6.20 14.55
N SER A 93 -1.03 -7.03 14.04
CA SER A 93 -0.55 -6.88 12.68
C SER A 93 -1.77 -6.61 11.83
N VAL A 94 -1.94 -5.37 11.38
CA VAL A 94 -2.85 -5.08 10.27
C VAL A 94 -2.10 -5.57 9.05
N SER A 95 -1.99 -6.89 8.92
CA SER A 95 -1.90 -7.48 7.61
C SER A 95 -3.10 -6.90 6.88
N ASN A 96 -2.88 -6.18 5.78
CA ASN A 96 -3.96 -5.88 4.86
C ASN A 96 -4.65 -7.22 4.63
N PRO A 97 -5.90 -7.42 5.08
CA PRO A 97 -6.53 -8.70 4.92
C PRO A 97 -6.57 -8.92 3.42
N ILE A 98 -5.87 -9.95 2.95
CA ILE A 98 -5.93 -10.36 1.56
C ILE A 98 -7.41 -10.54 1.31
N THR A 99 -8.01 -9.61 0.56
CA THR A 99 -9.45 -9.61 0.41
C THR A 99 -9.80 -10.87 -0.35
N PHE A 100 -10.87 -11.55 0.06
CA PHE A 100 -11.35 -12.74 -0.65
C PHE A 100 -11.48 -12.48 -2.16
N VAL A 101 -11.90 -11.26 -2.52
CA VAL A 101 -11.95 -10.75 -3.89
C VAL A 101 -10.60 -10.82 -4.61
N TYR A 102 -9.49 -10.49 -3.95
CA TYR A 102 -8.14 -10.58 -4.52
C TYR A 102 -7.71 -12.03 -4.76
N ILE A 103 -8.02 -12.95 -3.84
CA ILE A 103 -7.76 -14.38 -4.01
C ILE A 103 -8.54 -14.93 -5.19
N VAL A 104 -9.83 -14.62 -5.27
CA VAL A 104 -10.70 -15.02 -6.40
C VAL A 104 -10.18 -14.44 -7.71
N LYS A 105 -9.74 -13.18 -7.73
CA LYS A 105 -9.17 -12.52 -8.91
C LYS A 105 -7.91 -13.23 -9.42
N ILE A 106 -7.02 -13.64 -8.52
CA ILE A 106 -5.82 -14.41 -8.88
C ILE A 106 -6.19 -15.79 -9.41
N MET A 107 -7.08 -16.50 -8.70
CA MET A 107 -7.50 -17.84 -9.09
C MET A 107 -8.18 -17.85 -10.47
N PHE A 108 -9.02 -16.83 -10.74
CA PHE A 108 -9.63 -16.63 -12.05
C PHE A 108 -8.58 -16.38 -13.15
N ALA A 109 -7.56 -15.55 -12.89
CA ALA A 109 -6.47 -15.33 -13.84
C ALA A 109 -5.71 -16.62 -14.17
N PHE A 110 -5.42 -17.46 -13.18
CA PHE A 110 -4.78 -18.77 -13.42
C PHE A 110 -5.64 -19.69 -14.28
N ILE A 111 -6.94 -19.75 -14.02
CA ILE A 111 -7.88 -20.54 -14.83
C ILE A 111 -7.87 -20.05 -16.28
N LEU A 112 -7.94 -18.73 -16.51
CA LEU A 112 -7.89 -18.16 -17.86
C LEU A 112 -6.58 -18.49 -18.58
N ILE A 113 -5.44 -18.39 -17.91
CA ILE A 113 -4.13 -18.74 -18.49
C ILE A 113 -4.10 -20.22 -18.87
N PHE A 114 -4.63 -21.10 -18.02
CA PHE A 114 -4.64 -22.54 -18.29
C PHE A 114 -5.58 -22.90 -19.46
N VAL A 115 -6.79 -22.32 -19.49
CA VAL A 115 -7.75 -22.51 -20.59
C VAL A 115 -7.17 -21.98 -21.90
N LEU A 116 -6.59 -20.78 -21.89
CA LEU A 116 -5.95 -20.19 -23.07
C LEU A 116 -4.77 -21.05 -23.55
N GLY A 117 -3.94 -21.53 -22.62
CA GLY A 117 -2.84 -22.45 -22.90
C GLY A 117 -3.33 -23.75 -23.53
N ALA A 118 -4.37 -24.37 -22.97
CA ALA A 118 -4.94 -25.61 -23.50
C ALA A 118 -5.52 -25.42 -24.92
N ILE A 119 -6.26 -24.34 -25.15
CA ILE A 119 -6.78 -24.00 -26.49
C ILE A 119 -5.62 -23.77 -27.46
N PHE A 120 -4.59 -23.05 -27.04
CA PHE A 120 -3.42 -22.78 -27.86
C PHE A 120 -2.64 -24.05 -28.21
N THR A 121 -2.43 -24.96 -27.24
CA THR A 121 -1.80 -26.26 -27.50
C THR A 121 -2.63 -27.08 -28.48
N LEU A 122 -3.95 -27.16 -28.28
CA LEU A 122 -4.85 -27.89 -29.19
C LEU A 122 -4.80 -27.29 -30.60
N PHE A 123 -4.74 -25.97 -30.72
CA PHE A 123 -4.54 -25.29 -31.99
C PHE A 123 -3.20 -25.66 -32.64
N LEU A 124 -2.09 -25.66 -31.88
CA LEU A 124 -0.77 -26.05 -32.38
C LEU A 124 -0.72 -27.52 -32.82
N ASP A 125 -1.39 -28.42 -32.10
CA ASP A 125 -1.47 -29.85 -32.46
C ASP A 125 -2.23 -30.05 -33.78
N ASN A 126 -3.22 -29.19 -34.06
CA ASN A 126 -4.01 -29.24 -35.30
C ASN A 126 -3.43 -28.36 -36.42
N LEU A 127 -2.36 -27.62 -36.16
CA LEU A 127 -1.72 -26.72 -37.12
C LEU A 127 -1.21 -27.43 -38.38
N PRO A 128 -0.60 -28.64 -38.32
CA PRO A 128 -0.21 -29.37 -39.52
C PRO A 128 -1.41 -29.71 -40.42
N ALA A 129 -2.52 -30.16 -39.82
CA ALA A 129 -3.75 -30.47 -40.55
C ALA A 129 -4.37 -29.20 -41.18
N PHE A 130 -4.33 -28.08 -40.46
CA PHE A 130 -4.77 -26.78 -40.96
C PHE A 130 -3.94 -26.29 -42.15
N ILE A 131 -2.61 -26.46 -42.11
CA ILE A 131 -1.71 -26.12 -43.22
C ILE A 131 -2.02 -26.98 -44.46
N LEU A 132 -2.26 -28.28 -44.27
CA LEU A 132 -2.62 -29.18 -45.37
C LEU A 132 -3.98 -28.81 -45.98
N PHE A 133 -4.95 -28.43 -45.16
CA PHE A 133 -6.25 -27.95 -45.63
C PHE A 133 -6.12 -26.68 -46.49
N LEU A 134 -5.34 -25.69 -46.05
CA LEU A 134 -5.08 -24.47 -46.84
C LEU A 134 -4.30 -24.73 -48.13
N LYS A 135 -3.44 -25.76 -48.16
CA LYS A 135 -2.75 -26.18 -49.39
C LYS A 135 -3.65 -26.92 -50.38
N SER A 136 -4.77 -27.47 -49.90
CA SER A 136 -5.70 -28.27 -50.70
C SER A 136 -6.84 -27.46 -51.30
N ILE A 137 -6.94 -26.16 -50.96
CA ILE A 137 -7.91 -25.21 -51.50
C ILE A 137 -7.27 -24.39 -52.62
#